data_AF-A0A452YMI1-F1
#
_entry.id   AF-A0A452YMI1-F1
#
_cell.length_a   1.000
_cell.length_b   1.000
_cell.length_c   1.000
_cell.angle_alpha   90.00
_cell.angle_beta   90.00
_cell.angle_gamma   90.00
#
_symmetry.space_group_name_H-M   'P 1'
#
loop_
_entity.id
_entity.type
_entity.pdbx_description
1 polymer ?
#
loop_
_entity_poly.entity_id
_entity_poly.type
_entity_poly.pdbx_seq_one_letter_code
_entity_poly.pdbx_strand_id
1 'polypeptide(L)'
;MALYELAVFDPSDPVLDPMWRQGVACFGFGAFHVTGLYGPGIWVSDPYGLTGKVQAVNPAWGAEGFDPFVPGGIASHHIAAGTLGILAGLFHLSVRPPQRLYKGLRMGNIETVLSSSIAAVFFAAFVVAGTMWYGSATTPIELFGPTRYQWDQGYFQQEIYRRVSNGLAENLSLSEAWSKIPKKLAFYDYIGNNPAKGGLFRARSMDNGDGITVGWLGHPVFRDKEGCELFVRRMPTFF
;
A
#
# COMPACT_ATOMS: atom_id res chain seq x y z
N MET A 1 18.13 8.21 2.09
CA MET A 1 18.86 8.55 0.86
C MET A 1 18.11 9.61 0.07
N ALA A 2 17.10 9.29 -0.73
CA ALA A 2 16.39 10.25 -1.61
C ALA A 2 15.64 11.43 -0.90
N LEU A 3 15.44 11.39 0.41
CA LEU A 3 14.75 12.47 1.16
C LEU A 3 15.71 13.45 1.89
N TYR A 4 17.02 13.20 1.88
CA TYR A 4 17.98 14.26 2.24
C TYR A 4 18.01 15.35 1.16
N GLU A 5 17.85 14.94 -0.10
CA GLU A 5 17.84 15.78 -1.31
C GLU A 5 16.62 16.72 -1.38
N LEU A 6 15.56 16.42 -0.62
CA LEU A 6 14.28 17.16 -0.64
C LEU A 6 13.99 17.93 0.66
N ALA A 7 14.87 17.90 1.66
CA ALA A 7 14.77 18.65 2.94
C ALA A 7 15.01 20.17 2.77
N VAL A 8 14.42 20.64 1.68
CA VAL A 8 14.81 21.69 0.76
C VAL A 8 13.71 21.60 -0.35
N PHE A 9 14.00 21.76 -1.66
CA PHE A 9 13.08 22.08 -2.78
C PHE A 9 12.87 23.58 -3.00
N ASP A 10 13.83 24.16 -3.73
CA ASP A 10 13.81 25.51 -4.30
C ASP A 10 13.56 25.33 -5.79
N PRO A 11 12.88 26.28 -6.45
CA PRO A 11 12.60 26.20 -7.89
C PRO A 11 13.02 27.45 -8.69
N SER A 12 13.74 28.41 -8.11
CA SER A 12 13.84 29.79 -8.64
C SER A 12 14.64 29.93 -9.94
N ASP A 13 15.55 28.98 -10.21
CA ASP A 13 16.20 28.79 -11.50
C ASP A 13 16.10 27.30 -11.86
N PRO A 14 15.23 26.85 -12.77
CA PRO A 14 15.10 25.43 -13.09
C PRO A 14 16.37 24.78 -13.69
N VAL A 15 17.43 25.55 -13.96
CA VAL A 15 18.75 25.08 -14.40
C VAL A 15 19.76 25.02 -13.23
N LEU A 16 19.69 25.90 -12.22
CA LEU A 16 20.66 26.00 -11.10
C LEU A 16 20.06 25.85 -9.68
N ASP A 17 18.73 25.80 -9.55
CA ASP A 17 17.89 25.73 -8.35
C ASP A 17 16.59 24.90 -8.64
N PRO A 18 16.65 23.54 -8.73
CA PRO A 18 15.66 22.77 -9.51
C PRO A 18 14.45 22.22 -8.74
N MET A 19 14.63 21.21 -7.87
CA MET A 19 13.60 20.74 -6.95
C MET A 19 14.24 20.32 -5.60
N TRP A 20 15.34 21.02 -5.20
CA TRP A 20 16.23 20.65 -4.07
C TRP A 20 16.97 21.76 -3.22
N ARG A 21 16.46 22.99 -2.98
CA ARG A 21 17.03 23.96 -1.97
C ARG A 21 16.13 24.70 -0.92
N GLN A 22 14.78 24.65 -0.94
CA GLN A 22 13.85 25.32 0.02
C GLN A 22 12.77 24.46 0.77
N GLY A 23 11.62 24.05 0.19
CA GLY A 23 10.57 23.35 0.99
C GLY A 23 9.22 22.86 0.41
N VAL A 24 8.91 22.90 -0.90
CA VAL A 24 7.52 22.64 -1.42
C VAL A 24 7.17 21.13 -1.61
N ALA A 25 7.95 20.25 -0.97
CA ALA A 25 7.93 18.78 -1.10
C ALA A 25 6.53 18.14 -1.19
N CYS A 26 5.73 18.30 -0.13
CA CYS A 26 4.47 17.59 0.05
C CYS A 26 3.41 18.06 -0.96
N PHE A 27 3.24 19.37 -1.11
CA PHE A 27 2.30 19.94 -2.10
C PHE A 27 2.68 19.53 -3.51
N GLY A 28 3.97 19.66 -3.89
CA GLY A 28 4.42 19.31 -5.23
C GLY A 28 4.26 17.83 -5.56
N PHE A 29 4.50 16.94 -4.59
CA PHE A 29 4.24 15.51 -4.75
C PHE A 29 2.75 15.26 -5.05
N GLY A 30 1.83 15.83 -4.26
CA GLY A 30 0.39 15.70 -4.51
C GLY A 30 -0.07 16.33 -5.83
N ALA A 31 0.21 17.62 -6.02
CA ALA A 31 -0.32 18.43 -7.12
C ALA A 31 0.28 18.11 -8.51
N PHE A 32 1.52 17.59 -8.56
CA PHE A 32 2.23 17.36 -9.83
C PHE A 32 2.61 15.90 -10.07
N HIS A 33 3.14 15.20 -9.06
CA HIS A 33 3.62 13.83 -9.22
C HIS A 33 2.47 12.82 -9.20
N VAL A 34 1.64 12.83 -8.14
CA VAL A 34 0.54 11.86 -7.94
C VAL A 34 -0.61 12.07 -8.93
N THR A 35 -0.97 13.32 -9.20
CA THR A 35 -1.96 13.69 -10.22
C THR A 35 -1.53 13.37 -11.64
N GLY A 36 -0.25 13.12 -11.88
CA GLY A 36 0.32 12.99 -13.23
C GLY A 36 0.36 14.29 -14.02
N LEU A 37 0.08 15.45 -13.40
CA LEU A 37 0.07 16.75 -14.09
C LEU A 37 1.47 17.17 -14.58
N TYR A 38 2.52 16.82 -13.82
CA TYR A 38 3.92 17.03 -14.20
C TYR A 38 4.79 15.90 -13.62
N GLY A 39 4.30 14.67 -13.71
CA GLY A 39 4.95 13.46 -13.20
C GLY A 39 4.25 12.19 -13.71
N PRO A 40 4.73 11.00 -13.31
CA PRO A 40 4.23 9.74 -13.85
C PRO A 40 2.88 9.29 -13.26
N GLY A 41 2.43 9.88 -12.14
CA GLY A 41 1.39 9.30 -11.30
C GLY A 41 1.94 8.31 -10.27
N ILE A 42 1.08 7.45 -9.72
CA ILE A 42 1.46 6.41 -8.75
C ILE A 42 0.96 5.04 -9.17
N TRP A 43 1.45 3.97 -8.53
CA TRP A 43 0.92 2.63 -8.74
C TRP A 43 -0.53 2.54 -8.23
N VAL A 44 -1.42 2.03 -9.08
CA VAL A 44 -2.82 1.71 -8.75
C VAL A 44 -3.15 0.36 -9.39
N SER A 45 -4.05 -0.41 -8.76
CA SER A 45 -4.52 -1.69 -9.29
C SER A 45 -6.02 -1.89 -9.07
N ASP A 46 -6.56 -2.95 -9.66
CA ASP A 46 -7.88 -3.48 -9.32
C ASP A 46 -7.88 -4.17 -7.94
N PRO A 47 -9.06 -4.43 -7.33
CA PRO A 47 -9.17 -5.02 -5.98
C PRO A 47 -8.45 -6.37 -5.80
N TYR A 48 -8.15 -7.10 -6.87
CA TYR A 48 -7.51 -8.41 -6.83
C TYR A 48 -6.05 -8.40 -7.33
N GLY A 49 -5.46 -7.23 -7.56
CA GLY A 49 -4.04 -7.09 -7.93
C GLY A 49 -3.69 -7.72 -9.27
N LEU A 50 -4.60 -7.70 -10.26
CA LEU A 50 -4.40 -8.39 -11.53
C LEU A 50 -3.82 -7.48 -12.62
N THR A 51 -4.18 -6.19 -12.58
CA THR A 51 -4.00 -5.22 -13.67
C THR A 51 -3.26 -3.94 -13.22
N GLY A 52 -2.40 -4.05 -12.20
CA GLY A 52 -1.69 -2.92 -11.63
C GLY A 52 -0.73 -2.25 -12.62
N LYS A 53 -0.68 -0.92 -12.51
CA LYS A 53 0.17 -0.05 -13.33
C LYS A 53 0.37 1.30 -12.64
N VAL A 54 1.38 2.04 -13.08
CA VAL A 54 1.51 3.46 -12.75
C VAL A 54 0.50 4.26 -13.56
N GLN A 55 -0.26 5.15 -12.92
CA GLN A 55 -1.21 6.05 -13.56
C GLN A 55 -1.43 7.34 -12.76
N ALA A 56 -1.87 8.39 -13.46
CA ALA A 56 -2.38 9.62 -12.87
C ALA A 56 -3.57 9.35 -11.92
N VAL A 57 -3.61 10.05 -10.78
CA VAL A 57 -4.66 9.92 -9.76
C VAL A 57 -5.33 11.26 -9.46
N ASN A 58 -6.62 11.38 -9.80
CA ASN A 58 -7.41 12.55 -9.45
C ASN A 58 -7.63 12.62 -7.93
N PRO A 59 -7.52 13.81 -7.30
CA PRO A 59 -7.73 13.98 -5.87
C PRO A 59 -9.20 13.78 -5.48
N ALA A 60 -9.42 13.05 -4.39
CA ALA A 60 -10.73 12.85 -3.77
C ALA A 60 -10.88 13.80 -2.57
N TRP A 61 -11.89 14.66 -2.59
CA TRP A 61 -12.09 15.73 -1.61
C TRP A 61 -13.27 15.49 -0.65
N GLY A 62 -14.10 14.46 -0.90
CA GLY A 62 -15.15 14.05 0.02
C GLY A 62 -14.63 13.10 1.10
N ALA A 63 -15.57 12.48 1.82
CA ALA A 63 -15.24 11.55 2.90
C ALA A 63 -14.48 10.31 2.42
N GLU A 64 -14.65 9.92 1.15
CA GLU A 64 -13.91 8.84 0.49
C GLU A 64 -12.40 9.11 0.39
N GLY A 65 -11.95 10.37 0.48
CA GLY A 65 -10.53 10.72 0.58
C GLY A 65 -9.85 10.25 1.88
N PHE A 66 -10.62 9.80 2.87
CA PHE A 66 -10.09 9.21 4.12
C PHE A 66 -10.13 7.68 4.13
N ASP A 67 -10.66 7.04 3.08
CA ASP A 67 -10.56 5.58 2.92
C ASP A 67 -9.11 5.21 2.54
N PRO A 68 -8.41 4.38 3.33
CA PRO A 68 -7.02 4.01 3.04
C PRO A 68 -6.85 3.23 1.73
N PHE A 69 -7.92 2.76 1.09
CA PHE A 69 -7.90 2.05 -0.19
C PHE A 69 -8.28 2.93 -1.40
N VAL A 70 -8.67 4.20 -1.20
CA VAL A 70 -8.98 5.14 -2.30
C VAL A 70 -7.74 5.99 -2.63
N PRO A 71 -7.07 5.78 -3.79
CA PRO A 71 -5.82 6.48 -4.10
C PRO A 71 -5.98 8.01 -4.19
N GLY A 72 -7.17 8.50 -4.53
CA GLY A 72 -7.46 9.93 -4.59
C GLY A 72 -7.26 10.66 -3.26
N GLY A 73 -7.39 9.95 -2.13
CA GLY A 73 -7.07 10.47 -0.80
C GLY A 73 -5.59 10.81 -0.62
N ILE A 74 -4.69 10.09 -1.31
CA ILE A 74 -3.24 10.35 -1.28
C ILE A 74 -2.95 11.71 -1.91
N ALA A 75 -3.54 12.02 -3.06
CA ALA A 75 -3.35 13.27 -3.76
C ALA A 75 -3.91 14.47 -2.95
N SER A 76 -5.15 14.38 -2.47
CA SER A 76 -5.76 15.45 -1.68
C SER A 76 -5.07 15.66 -0.33
N HIS A 77 -4.64 14.58 0.35
CA HIS A 77 -3.81 14.67 1.56
C HIS A 77 -2.54 15.49 1.32
N HIS A 78 -1.76 15.15 0.28
CA HIS A 78 -0.49 15.82 0.00
C HIS A 78 -0.68 17.30 -0.41
N ILE A 79 -1.72 17.61 -1.19
CA ILE A 79 -2.05 18.99 -1.56
C ILE A 79 -2.45 19.81 -0.31
N ALA A 80 -3.38 19.29 0.51
CA ALA A 80 -3.89 20.00 1.69
C ALA A 80 -2.82 20.16 2.77
N ALA A 81 -2.13 19.07 3.13
CA ALA A 81 -1.07 19.08 4.14
C ALA A 81 0.14 19.90 3.68
N GLY A 82 0.49 19.85 2.39
CA GLY A 82 1.55 20.69 1.83
C GLY A 82 1.22 22.18 1.89
N THR A 83 0.00 22.57 1.54
CA THR A 83 -0.47 23.97 1.65
C THR A 83 -0.42 24.44 3.11
N LEU A 84 -0.93 23.63 4.04
CA LEU A 84 -0.91 23.94 5.47
C LEU A 84 0.53 24.04 6.01
N GLY A 85 1.44 23.16 5.56
CA GLY A 85 2.85 23.17 5.92
C GLY A 85 3.56 24.47 5.53
N ILE A 86 3.28 25.01 4.34
CA ILE A 86 3.81 26.31 3.89
C ILE A 86 3.31 27.44 4.80
N LEU A 87 2.01 27.48 5.09
CA LEU A 87 1.42 28.51 5.95
C LEU A 87 1.96 28.44 7.39
N ALA A 88 2.10 27.23 7.95
CA ALA A 88 2.68 27.01 9.26
C ALA A 88 4.18 27.38 9.32
N GLY A 89 4.94 27.08 8.26
CA GLY A 89 6.34 27.47 8.13
C GLY A 89 6.52 28.99 8.14
N LEU A 90 5.73 29.71 7.33
CA LEU A 90 5.71 31.18 7.31
C LEU A 90 5.34 31.79 8.66
N PHE A 91 4.37 31.20 9.37
CA PHE A 91 4.02 31.61 10.74
C PHE A 91 5.21 31.42 11.70
N HIS A 92 5.87 30.26 11.68
CA HIS A 92 7.01 29.97 12.57
C HIS A 92 8.28 30.79 12.25
N LEU A 93 8.45 31.25 11.01
CA LEU A 93 9.48 32.23 10.64
C LEU A 93 9.14 33.64 11.15
N SER A 94 7.86 34.01 11.11
CA SER A 94 7.40 35.37 11.41
C SER A 94 7.14 35.63 12.90
N VAL A 95 6.86 34.59 13.70
CA VAL A 95 6.38 34.72 15.08
C VAL A 95 7.31 34.02 16.08
N ARG A 96 7.81 34.78 17.06
CA ARG A 96 8.63 34.24 18.15
C ARG A 96 7.77 33.44 19.15
N PRO A 97 8.29 32.35 19.76
CA PRO A 97 7.53 31.55 20.72
C PRO A 97 7.07 32.35 21.95
N PRO A 98 5.83 32.16 22.44
CA PRO A 98 5.37 32.72 23.70
C PRO A 98 6.27 32.32 24.88
N GLN A 99 6.58 33.26 25.77
CA GLN A 99 7.53 33.06 26.88
C GLN A 99 7.19 31.85 27.78
N ARG A 100 5.89 31.59 28.01
CA ARG A 100 5.42 30.42 28.79
C ARG A 100 5.79 29.10 28.12
N LEU A 101 5.61 28.98 26.80
CA LEU A 101 5.98 27.79 26.04
C LEU A 101 7.50 27.65 25.93
N TYR A 102 8.21 28.74 25.68
CA TYR A 102 9.68 28.73 25.60
C TYR A 102 10.33 28.17 26.87
N LYS A 103 9.86 28.61 28.05
CA LYS A 103 10.33 28.10 29.34
C LYS A 103 9.81 26.68 29.63
N GLY A 104 8.51 26.45 29.46
CA GLY A 104 7.87 25.16 29.80
C GLY A 104 8.40 23.99 28.99
N LEU A 105 8.64 24.20 27.68
CA LEU A 105 9.22 23.20 26.77
C LEU A 105 10.74 23.33 26.62
N ARG A 106 11.42 24.13 27.46
CA ARG A 106 12.89 24.29 27.47
C ARG A 106 13.50 24.53 26.08
N MET A 107 12.88 25.38 25.25
CA MET A 107 13.22 25.59 23.83
C MET A 107 14.64 26.15 23.56
N GLY A 108 15.43 26.42 24.60
CA GLY A 108 16.86 26.73 24.49
C GLY A 108 17.79 25.50 24.54
N ASN A 109 17.29 24.31 24.87
CA ASN A 109 18.06 23.06 24.83
C ASN A 109 17.66 22.24 23.59
N ILE A 110 18.65 21.88 22.75
CA ILE A 110 18.45 21.07 21.54
C ILE A 110 17.86 19.68 21.83
N GLU A 111 18.11 19.11 23.01
CA GLU A 111 17.56 17.79 23.38
C GLU A 111 16.02 17.77 23.43
N THR A 112 15.36 18.92 23.64
CA THR A 112 13.89 18.96 23.56
C THR A 112 13.38 18.72 22.14
N VAL A 113 14.15 19.17 21.13
CA VAL A 113 13.84 18.92 19.72
C VAL A 113 14.04 17.45 19.44
N LEU A 114 15.19 16.87 19.85
CA LEU A 114 15.46 15.43 19.73
C LEU A 114 14.33 14.59 20.34
N SER A 115 13.91 14.90 21.57
CA SER A 115 12.82 14.20 22.26
C SER A 115 11.50 14.24 21.48
N SER A 116 11.08 15.43 21.01
CA SER A 116 9.86 15.59 20.22
C SER A 116 9.94 14.93 18.83
N SER A 117 11.12 14.97 18.19
CA SER A 117 11.34 14.35 16.88
C SER A 117 11.33 12.82 16.96
N ILE A 118 11.89 12.22 18.02
CA ILE A 118 11.81 10.76 18.25
C ILE A 118 10.33 10.33 18.36
N ALA A 119 9.51 11.08 19.10
CA ALA A 119 8.08 10.78 19.22
C ALA A 119 7.34 10.86 17.87
N ALA A 120 7.64 11.87 17.05
CA ALA A 120 7.04 12.02 15.72
C ALA A 120 7.48 10.91 14.73
N VAL A 121 8.77 10.54 14.74
CA VAL A 121 9.30 9.45 13.90
C VAL A 121 8.74 8.09 14.33
N PHE A 122 8.64 7.84 15.63
CA PHE A 122 8.02 6.63 16.17
C PHE A 122 6.54 6.52 15.77
N PHE A 123 5.78 7.62 15.88
CA PHE A 123 4.39 7.66 15.41
C PHE A 123 4.28 7.30 13.92
N ALA A 124 5.10 7.92 13.06
CA ALA A 124 5.12 7.61 11.63
C ALA A 124 5.49 6.14 11.36
N ALA A 125 6.46 5.58 12.09
CA ALA A 125 6.86 4.17 11.98
C ALA A 125 5.70 3.20 12.31
N PHE A 126 4.88 3.52 13.33
CA PHE A 126 3.70 2.71 13.68
C PHE A 126 2.60 2.80 12.64
N VAL A 127 2.37 3.99 12.05
CA VAL A 127 1.40 4.15 10.95
C VAL A 127 1.79 3.31 9.74
N VAL A 128 3.05 3.38 9.28
CA VAL A 128 3.48 2.61 8.10
C VAL A 128 3.59 1.11 8.37
N ALA A 129 3.92 0.69 9.59
CA ALA A 129 3.84 -0.72 9.97
C ALA A 129 2.40 -1.24 9.92
N GLY A 130 1.44 -0.42 10.36
CA GLY A 130 0.00 -0.71 10.25
C GLY A 130 -0.46 -0.83 8.80
N THR A 131 -0.24 0.19 7.96
CA THR A 131 -0.70 0.16 6.56
C THR A 131 -0.02 -0.92 5.72
N MET A 132 1.23 -1.29 6.03
CA MET A 132 1.89 -2.44 5.41
C MET A 132 1.22 -3.77 5.80
N TRP A 133 0.84 -3.94 7.07
CA TRP A 133 0.30 -5.22 7.56
C TRP A 133 -1.19 -5.43 7.20
N TYR A 134 -1.99 -4.37 7.25
CA TYR A 134 -3.42 -4.41 6.92
C TYR A 134 -3.70 -4.21 5.42
N GLY A 135 -2.79 -3.58 4.69
CA GLY A 135 -2.99 -3.14 3.30
C GLY A 135 -3.56 -1.72 3.21
N SER A 136 -3.25 -1.05 2.09
CA SER A 136 -3.71 0.28 1.72
C SER A 136 -3.42 0.55 0.23
N ALA A 137 -3.90 1.66 -0.30
CA ALA A 137 -3.56 2.14 -1.64
C ALA A 137 -2.05 2.41 -1.83
N THR A 138 -1.28 2.62 -0.75
CA THR A 138 0.19 2.81 -0.83
C THR A 138 0.98 1.50 -0.68
N THR A 139 0.32 0.39 -0.33
CA THR A 139 0.93 -0.93 -0.10
C THR A 139 0.26 -2.01 -0.98
N PRO A 140 0.30 -1.87 -2.32
CA PRO A 140 -0.39 -2.76 -3.25
C PRO A 140 0.22 -4.18 -3.30
N ILE A 141 -0.65 -5.19 -3.39
CA ILE A 141 -0.28 -6.61 -3.31
C ILE A 141 0.59 -7.13 -4.46
N GLU A 142 0.70 -6.36 -5.55
CA GLU A 142 1.59 -6.65 -6.67
C GLU A 142 3.04 -6.26 -6.42
N LEU A 143 3.27 -5.35 -5.47
CA LEU A 143 4.62 -4.88 -5.09
C LEU A 143 5.08 -5.50 -3.76
N PHE A 144 4.13 -5.83 -2.86
CA PHE A 144 4.43 -6.30 -1.50
C PHE A 144 3.89 -7.71 -1.17
N GLY A 145 3.13 -8.34 -2.06
CA GLY A 145 2.43 -9.60 -1.80
C GLY A 145 1.06 -9.43 -1.12
N PRO A 146 0.24 -10.47 -1.03
CA PRO A 146 -1.08 -10.41 -0.39
C PRO A 146 -0.97 -10.30 1.13
N THR A 147 -2.05 -9.87 1.80
CA THR A 147 -2.09 -9.79 3.27
C THR A 147 -2.61 -11.08 3.89
N ARG A 148 -2.26 -11.35 5.15
CA ARG A 148 -2.78 -12.53 5.88
C ARG A 148 -4.32 -12.54 5.97
N TYR A 149 -4.94 -11.36 5.99
CA TYR A 149 -6.39 -11.20 6.12
C TYR A 149 -7.13 -11.71 4.88
N GLN A 150 -6.52 -11.56 3.70
CA GLN A 150 -7.05 -12.12 2.45
C GLN A 150 -7.07 -13.66 2.48
N TRP A 151 -6.07 -14.31 3.11
CA TRP A 151 -6.10 -15.76 3.35
C TRP A 151 -7.12 -16.14 4.42
N ASP A 152 -7.08 -15.47 5.59
CA ASP A 152 -7.94 -15.78 6.74
C ASP A 152 -9.44 -15.68 6.42
N GLN A 153 -9.82 -14.80 5.49
CA GLN A 153 -11.21 -14.60 5.03
C GLN A 153 -11.55 -15.33 3.72
N GLY A 154 -10.57 -15.97 3.06
CA GLY A 154 -10.77 -16.60 1.75
C GLY A 154 -11.11 -15.61 0.63
N TYR A 155 -10.53 -14.41 0.64
CA TYR A 155 -10.84 -13.30 -0.27
C TYR A 155 -10.70 -13.69 -1.75
N PHE A 156 -9.54 -14.22 -2.14
CA PHE A 156 -9.30 -14.67 -3.52
C PHE A 156 -10.12 -15.92 -3.86
N GLN A 157 -10.26 -16.86 -2.93
CA GLN A 157 -11.14 -18.03 -3.06
C GLN A 157 -12.56 -17.61 -3.46
N GLN A 158 -13.17 -16.67 -2.74
CA GLN A 158 -14.54 -16.21 -3.01
C GLN A 158 -14.68 -15.61 -4.42
N GLU A 159 -13.73 -14.78 -4.86
CA GLU A 159 -13.73 -14.21 -6.22
C GLU A 159 -13.54 -15.29 -7.31
N ILE A 160 -12.69 -16.28 -7.06
CA ILE A 160 -12.50 -17.43 -7.97
C ILE A 160 -13.81 -18.20 -8.11
N TYR A 161 -14.46 -18.59 -7.01
CA TYR A 161 -15.75 -19.28 -7.06
C TYR A 161 -16.82 -18.42 -7.74
N ARG A 162 -16.88 -17.11 -7.46
CA ARG A 162 -17.81 -16.19 -8.15
C ARG A 162 -17.61 -16.18 -9.67
N ARG A 163 -16.36 -16.15 -10.16
CA ARG A 163 -16.05 -16.23 -11.60
C ARG A 163 -16.43 -17.58 -12.20
N VAL A 164 -16.14 -18.69 -11.51
CA VAL A 164 -16.52 -20.04 -11.97
C VAL A 164 -18.04 -20.19 -12.02
N SER A 165 -18.76 -19.79 -10.97
CA SER A 165 -20.22 -19.84 -10.91
C SER A 165 -20.88 -19.00 -12.01
N ASN A 166 -20.37 -17.79 -12.29
CA ASN A 166 -20.83 -16.99 -13.43
C ASN A 166 -20.60 -17.72 -14.77
N GLY A 167 -19.42 -18.32 -14.97
CA GLY A 167 -19.13 -19.10 -16.17
C GLY A 167 -20.06 -20.31 -16.35
N LEU A 168 -20.39 -21.02 -15.27
CA LEU A 168 -21.37 -22.12 -15.29
C LEU A 168 -22.78 -21.62 -15.62
N ALA A 169 -23.18 -20.44 -15.12
CA ALA A 169 -24.45 -19.80 -15.46
C ALA A 169 -24.53 -19.34 -16.93
N GLU A 170 -23.37 -19.05 -17.54
CA GLU A 170 -23.21 -18.81 -18.99
C GLU A 170 -23.19 -20.11 -19.84
N ASN A 171 -23.50 -21.27 -19.24
CA ASN A 171 -23.48 -22.61 -19.85
C ASN A 171 -22.10 -23.11 -20.30
N LEU A 172 -21.01 -22.58 -19.72
CA LEU A 172 -19.68 -23.18 -19.91
C LEU A 172 -19.61 -24.51 -19.18
N SER A 173 -18.84 -25.46 -19.72
CA SER A 173 -18.46 -26.64 -18.96
C SER A 173 -17.56 -26.28 -17.78
N LEU A 174 -17.50 -27.17 -16.77
CA LEU A 174 -16.65 -26.97 -15.59
C LEU A 174 -15.17 -26.74 -15.97
N SER A 175 -14.67 -27.44 -17.01
CA SER A 175 -13.30 -27.28 -17.51
C SER A 175 -13.06 -25.90 -18.16
N GLU A 176 -14.04 -25.40 -18.91
CA GLU A 176 -13.98 -24.06 -19.53
C GLU A 176 -14.10 -22.94 -18.48
N ALA A 177 -14.94 -23.12 -17.47
CA ALA A 177 -15.07 -22.16 -16.37
C ALA A 177 -13.77 -22.04 -15.56
N TRP A 178 -13.12 -23.16 -15.23
CA TRP A 178 -11.83 -23.16 -14.53
C TRP A 178 -10.65 -22.68 -15.39
N SER A 179 -10.61 -23.01 -16.69
CA SER A 179 -9.53 -22.56 -17.58
C SER A 179 -9.55 -21.05 -17.86
N LYS A 180 -10.70 -20.37 -17.68
CA LYS A 180 -10.81 -18.91 -17.72
C LYS A 180 -10.26 -18.20 -16.47
N ILE A 181 -9.90 -18.90 -15.40
CA ILE A 181 -9.35 -18.28 -14.18
C ILE A 181 -7.89 -17.84 -14.41
N PRO A 182 -7.54 -16.56 -14.18
CA PRO A 182 -6.16 -16.10 -14.33
C PRO A 182 -5.21 -16.81 -13.36
N LYS A 183 -4.08 -17.34 -13.87
CA LYS A 183 -3.05 -17.99 -13.05
C LYS A 183 -2.56 -17.12 -11.88
N LYS A 184 -2.47 -15.81 -12.08
CA LYS A 184 -2.10 -14.82 -11.04
C LYS A 184 -3.13 -14.78 -9.89
N LEU A 185 -4.43 -14.84 -10.21
CA LEU A 185 -5.50 -14.89 -9.21
C LEU A 185 -5.46 -16.21 -8.42
N ALA A 186 -5.28 -17.34 -9.12
CA ALA A 186 -5.13 -18.64 -8.48
C ALA A 186 -3.87 -18.71 -7.59
N PHE A 187 -2.78 -18.03 -7.96
CA PHE A 187 -1.55 -17.96 -7.17
C PHE A 187 -1.71 -17.09 -5.90
N TYR A 188 -2.52 -16.01 -5.95
CA TYR A 188 -2.84 -15.28 -4.71
C TYR A 188 -3.67 -16.10 -3.71
N ASP A 189 -4.41 -17.11 -4.17
CA ASP A 189 -5.20 -18.03 -3.33
C ASP A 189 -4.38 -19.23 -2.77
N TYR A 190 -3.07 -19.05 -2.58
CA TYR A 190 -2.14 -20.05 -2.08
C TYR A 190 -1.47 -19.62 -0.76
N ILE A 191 -1.46 -20.51 0.25
CA ILE A 191 -0.98 -20.19 1.59
C ILE A 191 0.52 -19.87 1.68
N GLY A 192 1.36 -20.34 0.75
CA GLY A 192 2.78 -19.98 0.72
C GLY A 192 3.01 -18.48 0.50
N ASN A 193 2.05 -17.81 -0.16
CA ASN A 193 2.07 -16.36 -0.35
C ASN A 193 1.54 -15.56 0.86
N ASN A 194 1.06 -16.21 1.92
CA ASN A 194 0.61 -15.53 3.14
C ASN A 194 1.83 -15.08 3.99
N PRO A 195 2.04 -13.77 4.23
CA PRO A 195 3.20 -13.26 4.96
C PRO A 195 3.28 -13.74 6.41
N ALA A 196 2.19 -14.26 6.97
CA ALA A 196 2.15 -14.83 8.32
C ALA A 196 2.59 -16.31 8.40
N LYS A 197 3.17 -16.89 7.32
CA LYS A 197 3.74 -18.26 7.31
C LYS A 197 5.29 -18.32 7.41
N GLY A 198 5.95 -17.17 7.53
CA GLY A 198 7.40 -17.09 7.71
C GLY A 198 7.90 -17.64 9.07
N GLY A 199 9.17 -17.37 9.38
CA GLY A 199 9.74 -17.65 10.70
C GLY A 199 11.00 -16.83 10.93
N LEU A 200 11.23 -16.36 12.17
CA LEU A 200 12.24 -15.34 12.49
C LEU A 200 13.65 -15.64 11.94
N PHE A 201 14.05 -16.91 11.92
CA PHE A 201 15.36 -17.35 11.43
C PHE A 201 15.32 -18.08 10.07
N ARG A 202 14.15 -18.08 9.39
CA ARG A 202 14.02 -18.55 8.00
C ARG A 202 14.36 -17.38 7.07
N ALA A 203 15.65 -17.11 6.93
CA ALA A 203 16.17 -16.08 6.03
C ALA A 203 16.04 -16.49 4.55
N ARG A 204 16.24 -15.52 3.64
CA ARG A 204 16.16 -15.58 2.15
C ARG A 204 14.74 -15.39 1.59
N SER A 205 14.62 -15.45 0.26
CA SER A 205 13.35 -15.28 -0.46
C SER A 205 12.41 -16.47 -0.29
N MET A 206 11.14 -16.27 -0.62
CA MET A 206 10.11 -17.33 -0.61
C MET A 206 10.51 -18.51 -1.51
N ASP A 207 11.14 -18.25 -2.67
CA ASP A 207 11.62 -19.30 -3.59
C ASP A 207 12.69 -20.22 -2.97
N ASN A 208 13.38 -19.80 -1.90
CA ASN A 208 14.30 -20.68 -1.15
C ASN A 208 13.56 -21.61 -0.17
N GLY A 209 12.26 -21.36 0.08
CA GLY A 209 11.39 -22.14 0.96
C GLY A 209 10.58 -23.19 0.21
N ASP A 210 9.69 -22.78 -0.68
CA ASP A 210 8.78 -23.66 -1.44
C ASP A 210 9.14 -23.85 -2.93
N GLY A 211 10.10 -23.05 -3.43
CA GLY A 211 10.64 -23.18 -4.78
C GLY A 211 10.07 -22.17 -5.79
N ILE A 212 10.58 -22.20 -7.01
CA ILE A 212 10.10 -21.30 -8.08
C ILE A 212 8.81 -21.88 -8.69
N THR A 213 7.73 -21.09 -8.67
CA THR A 213 6.44 -21.50 -9.25
C THR A 213 6.51 -21.59 -10.77
N VAL A 214 6.37 -22.81 -11.32
CA VAL A 214 6.43 -23.08 -12.78
C VAL A 214 5.07 -22.92 -13.47
N GLY A 215 3.98 -23.31 -12.81
CA GLY A 215 2.64 -23.26 -13.41
C GLY A 215 1.53 -23.79 -12.50
N TRP A 216 0.30 -23.47 -12.86
CA TRP A 216 -0.90 -23.93 -12.16
C TRP A 216 -1.40 -25.25 -12.77
N LEU A 217 -1.63 -26.26 -11.91
CA LEU A 217 -2.08 -27.61 -12.30
C LEU A 217 -3.61 -27.74 -12.40
N GLY A 218 -4.36 -26.63 -12.31
CA GLY A 218 -5.82 -26.62 -12.29
C GLY A 218 -6.43 -26.72 -10.89
N HIS A 219 -7.75 -26.79 -10.82
CA HIS A 219 -8.50 -26.95 -9.58
C HIS A 219 -8.84 -28.43 -9.32
N PRO A 220 -8.40 -29.03 -8.20
CA PRO A 220 -8.73 -30.41 -7.89
C PRO A 220 -10.17 -30.51 -7.34
N VAL A 221 -10.97 -31.40 -7.93
CA VAL A 221 -12.31 -31.75 -7.45
C VAL A 221 -12.25 -33.17 -6.88
N PHE A 222 -12.48 -33.31 -5.58
CA PHE A 222 -12.50 -34.61 -4.91
C PHE A 222 -13.93 -35.15 -4.84
N ARG A 223 -14.09 -36.46 -5.03
CA ARG A 223 -15.39 -37.14 -4.89
C ARG A 223 -15.23 -38.44 -4.13
N ASP A 224 -16.26 -38.84 -3.38
CA ASP A 224 -16.37 -40.18 -2.83
C ASP A 224 -16.84 -41.20 -3.88
N LYS A 225 -17.03 -42.45 -3.44
CA LYS A 225 -17.52 -43.57 -4.28
C LYS A 225 -19.01 -43.43 -4.65
N GLU A 226 -19.77 -42.61 -3.92
CA GLU A 226 -21.14 -42.22 -4.23
C GLU A 226 -21.21 -41.07 -5.27
N GLY A 227 -20.09 -40.37 -5.50
CA GLY A 227 -19.97 -39.25 -6.44
C GLY A 227 -20.21 -37.87 -5.81
N CYS A 228 -20.39 -37.78 -4.50
CA CYS A 228 -20.55 -36.52 -3.76
C CYS A 228 -19.22 -35.76 -3.70
N GLU A 229 -19.28 -34.44 -3.86
CA GLU A 229 -18.08 -33.58 -3.83
C GLU A 229 -17.56 -33.37 -2.40
N LEU A 230 -16.24 -33.49 -2.24
CA LEU A 230 -15.54 -33.39 -0.95
C LEU A 230 -14.62 -32.17 -0.93
N PHE A 231 -14.59 -31.47 0.21
CA PHE A 231 -13.79 -30.26 0.40
C PHE A 231 -12.67 -30.47 1.43
N VAL A 232 -11.43 -30.17 1.03
CA VAL A 232 -10.28 -30.19 1.95
C VAL A 232 -10.33 -28.96 2.85
N ARG A 233 -10.32 -29.17 4.17
CA ARG A 233 -10.22 -28.07 5.13
C ARG A 233 -8.87 -27.37 4.98
N ARG A 234 -8.88 -26.10 4.55
CA ARG A 234 -7.68 -25.26 4.44
C ARG A 234 -6.94 -25.14 5.78
N MET A 235 -5.62 -25.06 5.71
CA MET A 235 -4.73 -24.75 6.85
C MET A 235 -4.98 -23.29 7.31
N PRO A 236 -5.36 -23.04 8.58
CA PRO A 236 -5.45 -21.68 9.11
C PRO A 236 -4.05 -21.15 9.42
N THR A 237 -3.88 -19.82 9.47
CA THR A 237 -2.57 -19.17 9.63
C THR A 237 -1.73 -19.65 10.83
N PHE A 238 -2.36 -20.08 11.93
CA PHE A 238 -1.67 -20.52 13.17
C PHE A 238 -1.03 -21.92 13.13
N PHE A 239 -1.41 -22.80 12.19
CA PHE A 239 -0.76 -24.10 11.97
C PHE A 239 0.13 -23.99 10.73
#